data_AF-D4GHL8-F1
#
_entry.id   AF-D4GHL8-F1
#
_cell.length_a   1.000
_cell.length_b   1.000
_cell.length_c   1.000
_cell.angle_alpha   90.00
_cell.angle_beta   90.00
_cell.angle_gamma   90.00
#
_symmetry.space_group_name_H-M   'P 1'
#
loop_
_entity.id
_entity.type
_entity.pdbx_description
1 polymer ?
#
loop_
_entity_poly.entity_id
_entity_poly.type
_entity_poly.pdbx_seq_one_letter_code
_entity_poly.pdbx_strand_id
1 'polypeptide(L)'
;MTHYAAPGWYGKLPSSGDFVKRRFPDTLQRQWSNWFQVGLHHWKTSAEGENAPSRAFLKAPVWNFVVPPMLGTQLIQMGCLTAARDSVGRHYPLCALRYFTPAEWMPLLLTRSGDWYHQMGNTLLRAVQDGGTPEQFDQALLSIPLPQPQQDEASSDILAVIGNGEQDSTLSWHLPSQSFDPQFQTSFWWTNQSDGFPLYTHVHSGNLTAQLFSLLFDPAGGAKPGRNGLYPPMFES
;
A
#
# COMPACT_ATOMS: atom_id res chain seq x y z
N MET A 1 -16.88 21.44 4.41
CA MET A 1 -15.45 21.26 4.15
C MET A 1 -15.07 19.85 4.59
N THR A 2 -14.84 18.94 3.65
CA THR A 2 -14.35 17.59 3.95
C THR A 2 -12.86 17.69 4.25
N HIS A 3 -12.49 17.70 5.52
CA HIS A 3 -11.09 17.59 5.92
C HIS A 3 -10.63 16.16 5.72
N TYR A 4 -10.00 15.93 4.59
CA TYR A 4 -9.22 14.73 4.32
C TYR A 4 -8.12 14.61 5.38
N ALA A 5 -8.32 13.70 6.35
CA ALA A 5 -7.41 13.52 7.46
C ALA A 5 -5.98 13.25 6.96
N ALA A 6 -5.01 13.86 7.64
CA ALA A 6 -3.59 13.65 7.40
C ALA A 6 -3.21 12.16 7.57
N PRO A 7 -2.15 11.68 6.91
CA PRO A 7 -1.72 10.29 7.03
C PRO A 7 -1.42 9.90 8.47
N GLY A 8 -1.89 8.71 8.85
CA GLY A 8 -1.48 8.00 10.04
C GLY A 8 -0.44 6.93 9.72
N TRP A 9 0.35 6.53 10.71
CA TRP A 9 1.31 5.45 10.54
C TRP A 9 1.49 4.63 11.82
N TYR A 10 1.89 3.38 11.63
CA TYR A 10 2.13 2.39 12.68
C TYR A 10 3.21 1.40 12.25
N GLY A 11 4.12 1.06 13.16
CA GLY A 11 5.11 0.02 12.92
C GLY A 11 6.36 0.18 13.78
N LYS A 12 7.48 -0.32 13.25
CA LYS A 12 8.82 -0.15 13.84
C LYS A 12 9.71 0.72 12.96
N LEU A 13 10.57 1.48 13.62
CA LEU A 13 11.60 2.30 12.99
C LEU A 13 12.97 1.90 13.55
N PRO A 14 14.05 1.95 12.76
CA PRO A 14 15.40 1.63 13.25
C PRO A 14 15.84 2.51 14.42
N SER A 15 15.29 3.71 14.55
CA SER A 15 15.57 4.68 15.62
C SER A 15 14.80 4.43 16.93
N SER A 16 13.87 3.47 16.98
CA SER A 16 13.04 3.18 18.16
C SER A 16 13.09 1.69 18.51
N GLY A 17 13.16 1.37 19.81
CA GLY A 17 13.06 -0.01 20.31
C GLY A 17 11.62 -0.52 20.37
N ASP A 18 10.66 0.39 20.49
CA ASP A 18 9.24 0.09 20.67
C ASP A 18 8.42 0.39 19.40
N PHE A 19 7.18 -0.11 19.37
CA PHE A 19 6.22 0.25 18.35
C PHE A 19 5.83 1.71 18.46
N VAL A 20 5.78 2.41 17.33
CA VAL A 20 5.35 3.79 17.28
C VAL A 20 4.07 3.92 16.45
N LYS A 21 3.21 4.84 16.87
CA LYS A 21 1.92 5.13 16.25
C LYS A 21 1.66 6.63 16.24
N ARG A 22 1.15 7.15 15.11
CA ARG A 22 0.64 8.53 14.98
C ARG A 22 -0.62 8.52 14.11
N ARG A 23 -1.69 9.19 14.55
CA ARG A 23 -2.97 9.34 13.82
C ARG A 23 -3.52 8.04 13.21
N PHE A 24 -3.29 6.91 13.87
CA PHE A 24 -3.69 5.59 13.39
C PHE A 24 -4.78 5.03 14.33
N PRO A 25 -6.03 4.88 13.86
CA PRO A 25 -7.14 4.42 14.68
C PRO A 25 -6.88 3.05 15.33
N ASP A 26 -7.33 2.86 16.58
CA ASP A 26 -7.08 1.63 17.33
C ASP A 26 -7.69 0.38 16.68
N THR A 27 -8.84 0.53 16.02
CA THR A 27 -9.49 -0.55 15.27
C THR A 27 -8.61 -1.06 14.13
N LEU A 28 -8.08 -0.13 13.32
CA LEU A 28 -7.13 -0.46 12.26
C LEU A 28 -5.85 -1.02 12.86
N GLN A 29 -5.32 -0.41 13.93
CA GLN A 29 -4.07 -0.86 14.55
C GLN A 29 -4.15 -2.33 14.94
N ARG A 30 -5.25 -2.76 15.58
CA ARG A 30 -5.45 -4.16 15.96
C ARG A 30 -5.51 -5.10 14.76
N GLN A 31 -6.18 -4.70 13.67
CA GLN A 31 -6.28 -5.52 12.46
C GLN A 31 -4.93 -5.68 11.78
N TRP A 32 -4.22 -4.57 11.54
CA TRP A 32 -2.90 -4.58 10.92
C TRP A 32 -1.86 -5.29 11.80
N SER A 33 -1.85 -5.04 13.12
CA SER A 33 -0.88 -5.68 14.01
C SER A 33 -1.09 -7.19 14.10
N ASN A 34 -2.34 -7.65 14.15
CA ASN A 34 -2.66 -9.08 14.12
C ASN A 34 -2.18 -9.72 12.80
N TRP A 35 -2.49 -9.10 11.65
CA TRP A 35 -2.04 -9.60 10.36
C TRP A 35 -0.50 -9.64 10.26
N PHE A 36 0.19 -8.60 10.74
CA PHE A 36 1.66 -8.58 10.78
C PHE A 36 2.24 -9.67 11.67
N GLN A 37 1.66 -9.93 12.84
CA GLN A 37 2.15 -10.98 13.74
C GLN A 37 1.97 -12.37 13.13
N VAL A 38 0.78 -12.68 12.61
CA VAL A 38 0.50 -13.95 11.93
C VAL A 38 1.40 -14.12 10.70
N GLY A 39 1.53 -13.07 9.89
CA GLY A 39 2.37 -13.05 8.70
C GLY A 39 3.86 -13.25 9.00
N LEU A 40 4.40 -12.55 10.00
CA LEU A 40 5.80 -12.72 10.43
C LEU A 40 6.06 -14.13 10.98
N HIS A 41 5.12 -14.69 11.73
CA HIS A 41 5.24 -16.06 12.23
C HIS A 41 5.30 -17.06 11.06
N HIS A 42 4.35 -16.96 10.13
CA HIS A 42 4.31 -17.81 8.93
C HIS A 42 5.53 -17.62 8.02
N TRP A 43 6.01 -16.40 7.86
CA TRP A 43 7.19 -16.08 7.07
C TRP A 43 8.44 -16.72 7.65
N LYS A 44 8.61 -16.70 8.99
CA LYS A 44 9.74 -17.32 9.68
C LYS A 44 9.72 -18.84 9.55
N THR A 45 8.58 -19.48 9.83
CA THR A 45 8.47 -20.95 9.76
C THR A 45 8.62 -21.48 8.33
N SER A 46 8.19 -20.71 7.33
CA SER A 46 8.39 -21.07 5.91
C SER A 46 9.84 -20.90 5.44
N ALA A 47 10.64 -20.07 6.13
CA ALA A 47 12.04 -19.80 5.80
C ALA A 47 13.02 -20.80 6.44
N GLU A 48 12.56 -21.62 7.39
CA GLU A 48 13.37 -22.62 8.10
C GLU A 48 13.43 -23.98 7.37
N GLY A 49 12.79 -24.13 6.20
CA GLY A 49 12.87 -25.34 5.39
C GLY A 49 14.20 -25.49 4.65
N GLU A 50 14.70 -26.72 4.49
CA GLU A 50 16.03 -27.09 3.92
C GLU A 50 16.32 -26.54 2.50
N ASN A 51 15.33 -26.01 1.80
CA ASN A 51 15.43 -25.41 0.46
C ASN A 51 15.01 -23.92 0.40
N ALA A 52 14.93 -23.24 1.54
CA ALA A 52 14.50 -21.84 1.57
C ALA A 52 15.62 -20.93 1.04
N PRO A 53 15.44 -20.24 -0.12
CA PRO A 53 16.36 -19.18 -0.50
C PRO A 53 16.39 -18.14 0.63
N SER A 54 17.54 -17.54 0.89
CA SER A 54 17.71 -16.50 1.92
C SER A 54 16.80 -15.31 1.63
N ARG A 55 15.55 -15.35 2.08
CA ARG A 55 14.60 -14.26 1.92
C ARG A 55 15.02 -13.18 2.90
N ALA A 56 15.66 -12.13 2.39
CA ALA A 56 15.97 -10.98 3.20
C ALA A 56 14.68 -10.16 3.35
N PHE A 57 14.00 -10.29 4.49
CA PHE A 57 12.79 -9.53 4.83
C PHE A 57 12.93 -8.04 4.49
N LEU A 58 14.07 -7.43 4.87
CA LEU A 58 14.39 -6.03 4.63
C LEU A 58 14.71 -5.67 3.17
N LYS A 59 14.82 -6.65 2.27
CA LYS A 59 14.93 -6.43 0.82
C LYS A 59 13.59 -6.54 0.10
N ALA A 60 12.48 -6.72 0.84
CA ALA A 60 11.16 -6.69 0.24
C ALA A 60 10.87 -5.29 -0.32
N PRO A 61 10.11 -5.18 -1.43
CA PRO A 61 9.81 -3.89 -2.00
C PRO A 61 8.85 -3.08 -1.13
N VAL A 62 8.83 -1.77 -1.36
CA VAL A 62 7.79 -0.87 -0.86
C VAL A 62 6.52 -1.13 -1.67
N TRP A 63 5.42 -1.42 -0.98
CA TRP A 63 4.13 -1.68 -1.58
C TRP A 63 3.17 -0.53 -1.34
N ASN A 64 2.50 -0.10 -2.40
CA ASN A 64 1.26 0.64 -2.34
C ASN A 64 0.10 -0.34 -2.13
N PHE A 65 -0.96 0.15 -1.49
CA PHE A 65 -2.20 -0.59 -1.36
C PHE A 65 -3.43 0.30 -1.39
N VAL A 66 -4.54 -0.30 -1.80
CA VAL A 66 -5.89 0.13 -1.46
C VAL A 66 -6.67 -1.08 -0.94
N VAL A 67 -7.26 -0.95 0.24
CA VAL A 67 -7.91 -2.02 1.00
C VAL A 67 -9.33 -1.56 1.37
N PRO A 68 -10.36 -2.36 1.08
CA PRO A 68 -11.73 -2.04 1.44
C PRO A 68 -11.92 -2.17 2.96
N PRO A 69 -13.10 -1.81 3.51
CA PRO A 69 -13.40 -2.08 4.91
C PRO A 69 -13.16 -3.55 5.28
N MET A 70 -12.27 -3.78 6.25
CA MET A 70 -12.03 -5.10 6.82
C MET A 70 -13.11 -5.46 7.85
N LEU A 71 -13.27 -6.75 8.17
CA LEU A 71 -14.19 -7.19 9.22
C LEU A 71 -13.97 -6.44 10.54
N GLY A 72 -15.00 -5.75 11.03
CA GLY A 72 -14.97 -4.97 12.27
C GLY A 72 -14.52 -3.50 12.10
N THR A 73 -14.32 -3.02 10.87
CA THR A 73 -14.15 -1.61 10.56
C THR A 73 -15.01 -1.20 9.36
N GLN A 74 -15.37 0.07 9.28
CA GLN A 74 -16.06 0.67 8.11
C GLN A 74 -15.12 1.61 7.34
N LEU A 75 -13.82 1.44 7.52
CA LEU A 75 -12.81 2.35 6.98
C LEU A 75 -12.16 1.77 5.74
N ILE A 76 -12.27 2.50 4.65
CA ILE A 76 -11.52 2.30 3.42
C ILE A 76 -10.11 2.84 3.64
N GLN A 77 -9.10 2.12 3.16
CA GLN A 77 -7.70 2.41 3.49
C GLN A 77 -6.87 2.46 2.22
N MET A 78 -6.02 3.48 2.12
CA MET A 78 -5.07 3.60 1.02
C MET A 78 -3.73 4.06 1.58
N GLY A 79 -2.62 3.47 1.16
CA GLY A 79 -1.34 3.75 1.80
C GLY A 79 -0.18 2.93 1.29
N CYS A 80 0.93 3.02 2.01
CA CYS A 80 2.17 2.30 1.70
C CYS A 80 2.61 1.41 2.87
N LEU A 81 3.30 0.33 2.52
CA LEU A 81 3.83 -0.66 3.44
C LEU A 81 5.28 -0.97 3.04
N THR A 82 6.18 -1.03 4.03
CA THR A 82 7.57 -1.45 3.80
C THR A 82 8.08 -2.37 4.90
N ALA A 83 9.12 -3.13 4.59
CA ALA A 83 9.84 -3.95 5.57
C ALA A 83 10.74 -3.07 6.44
N ALA A 84 10.66 -3.22 7.76
CA ALA A 84 11.47 -2.47 8.70
C ALA A 84 12.02 -3.36 9.83
N ARG A 85 12.77 -2.72 10.73
CA ARG A 85 13.27 -3.29 11.98
C ARG A 85 13.31 -2.22 13.06
N ASP A 86 13.34 -2.63 14.32
CA ASP A 86 13.70 -1.71 15.41
C ASP A 86 15.23 -1.58 15.59
N SER A 87 15.60 -0.73 16.56
CA SER A 87 16.98 -0.50 16.99
C SER A 87 17.73 -1.75 17.47
N VAL A 88 17.03 -2.82 17.86
CA VAL A 88 17.62 -4.11 18.28
C VAL A 88 17.59 -5.17 17.17
N GLY A 89 17.15 -4.81 15.96
CA GLY A 89 17.21 -5.67 14.78
C GLY A 89 16.01 -6.61 14.58
N ARG A 90 14.93 -6.49 15.37
CA ARG A 90 13.73 -7.33 15.21
C ARG A 90 12.93 -6.86 14.00
N HIS A 91 12.71 -7.75 13.04
CA HIS A 91 11.89 -7.49 11.85
C HIS A 91 10.44 -7.19 12.21
N TYR A 92 9.90 -6.12 11.62
CA TYR A 92 8.49 -5.79 11.66
C TYR A 92 8.15 -4.77 10.56
N PRO A 93 6.96 -4.82 9.94
CA PRO A 93 6.60 -3.83 8.92
C PRO A 93 6.43 -2.41 9.45
N LEU A 94 6.55 -1.44 8.55
CA LEU A 94 6.14 -0.06 8.74
C LEU A 94 5.01 0.28 7.75
N CYS A 95 3.87 0.73 8.26
CA CYS A 95 2.69 1.05 7.47
C CYS A 95 2.29 2.51 7.67
N ALA A 96 2.07 3.23 6.58
CA ALA A 96 1.44 4.54 6.59
C ALA A 96 0.22 4.54 5.67
N LEU A 97 -0.86 5.15 6.11
CA LEU A 97 -2.11 5.16 5.38
C LEU A 97 -2.92 6.41 5.63
N ARG A 98 -3.85 6.63 4.70
CA ARG A 98 -5.06 7.42 4.93
C ARG A 98 -6.24 6.46 4.98
N TYR A 99 -7.23 6.86 5.76
CA TYR A 99 -8.47 6.13 5.88
C TYR A 99 -9.67 7.05 5.65
N PHE A 100 -10.77 6.46 5.20
CA PHE A 100 -11.98 7.17 4.81
C PHE A 100 -13.19 6.39 5.31
N THR A 101 -14.19 7.10 5.80
CA THR A 101 -15.54 6.53 5.92
C THR A 101 -16.15 6.35 4.52
N PRO A 102 -17.20 5.52 4.37
CA PRO A 102 -17.86 5.35 3.08
C PRO A 102 -18.41 6.66 2.50
N ALA A 103 -18.79 7.61 3.37
CA ALA A 103 -19.29 8.93 2.97
C ALA A 103 -18.18 9.88 2.47
N GLU A 104 -16.93 9.69 2.89
CA GLU A 104 -15.79 10.51 2.49
C GLU A 104 -15.08 9.98 1.24
N TRP A 105 -15.32 8.71 0.89
CA TRP A 105 -14.66 8.05 -0.21
C TRP A 105 -15.19 8.51 -1.56
N MET A 106 -14.27 8.81 -2.47
CA MET A 106 -14.56 9.12 -3.86
C MET A 106 -13.54 8.37 -4.73
N PRO A 107 -13.96 7.59 -5.75
CA PRO A 107 -13.02 6.87 -6.63
C PRO A 107 -11.96 7.78 -7.30
N LEU A 108 -12.31 9.04 -7.54
CA LEU A 108 -11.39 10.05 -8.09
C LEU A 108 -10.18 10.31 -7.18
N LEU A 109 -10.32 10.17 -5.85
CA LEU A 109 -9.20 10.31 -4.91
C LEU A 109 -8.12 9.27 -5.18
N LEU A 110 -8.52 8.02 -5.44
CA LEU A 110 -7.60 6.94 -5.78
C LEU A 110 -6.95 7.21 -7.14
N THR A 111 -7.75 7.56 -8.15
CA THR A 111 -7.31 7.82 -9.52
C THR A 111 -6.26 8.93 -9.61
N ARG A 112 -6.32 9.94 -8.74
CA ARG A 112 -5.41 11.11 -8.72
C ARG A 112 -4.31 11.02 -7.64
N SER A 113 -4.06 9.83 -7.08
CA SER A 113 -3.11 9.67 -5.97
C SER A 113 -1.73 9.12 -6.34
N GLY A 114 -1.37 9.07 -7.62
CA GLY A 114 -0.09 8.54 -8.10
C GLY A 114 1.13 9.16 -7.41
N ASP A 115 1.27 10.48 -7.51
CA ASP A 115 2.36 11.23 -6.88
C ASP A 115 2.36 11.09 -5.36
N TRP A 116 1.17 11.06 -4.75
CA TRP A 116 1.01 10.88 -3.32
C TRP A 116 1.52 9.52 -2.86
N TYR A 117 1.18 8.44 -3.58
CA TYR A 117 1.70 7.11 -3.32
C TYR A 117 3.22 7.11 -3.45
N HIS A 118 3.76 7.60 -4.57
CA HIS A 118 5.20 7.63 -4.81
C HIS A 118 5.96 8.37 -3.69
N GLN A 119 5.48 9.55 -3.30
CA GLN A 119 6.07 10.32 -2.19
C GLN A 119 5.95 9.60 -0.85
N MET A 120 4.80 9.00 -0.54
CA MET A 120 4.60 8.26 0.70
C MET A 120 5.54 7.05 0.80
N GLY A 121 5.65 6.25 -0.27
CA GLY A 121 6.54 5.10 -0.33
C GLY A 121 8.01 5.48 -0.17
N ASN A 122 8.47 6.53 -0.86
CA ASN A 122 9.82 7.07 -0.71
C ASN A 122 10.08 7.58 0.72
N THR A 123 9.11 8.25 1.37
CA THR A 123 9.25 8.69 2.76
C THR A 123 9.37 7.51 3.73
N LEU A 124 8.63 6.42 3.51
CA LEU A 124 8.77 5.18 4.28
C LEU A 124 10.14 4.55 4.09
N LEU A 125 10.61 4.48 2.84
CA LEU A 125 11.92 3.91 2.49
C LEU A 125 13.05 4.66 3.20
N ARG A 126 13.06 5.99 3.10
CA ARG A 126 14.06 6.84 3.75
C ARG A 126 14.04 6.71 5.27
N ALA A 127 12.86 6.62 5.89
CA ALA A 127 12.76 6.41 7.33
C ALA A 127 13.43 5.10 7.79
N VAL A 128 13.37 4.04 6.97
CA VAL A 128 14.02 2.75 7.25
C VAL A 128 15.51 2.75 6.91
N GLN A 129 15.93 3.46 5.87
CA GLN A 129 17.34 3.49 5.41
C GLN A 129 18.20 4.48 6.19
N ASP A 130 17.71 5.71 6.38
CA ASP A 130 18.47 6.82 6.94
C ASP A 130 18.41 6.87 8.47
N GLY A 131 17.50 6.12 9.09
CA GLY A 131 17.38 6.01 10.55
C GLY A 131 16.83 7.27 11.23
N GLY A 132 15.96 8.03 10.57
CA GLY A 132 15.36 9.25 11.12
C GLY A 132 14.51 9.01 12.38
N THR A 133 14.34 10.04 13.21
CA THR A 133 13.50 9.95 14.41
C THR A 133 12.01 9.81 14.04
N PRO A 134 11.17 9.26 14.95
CA PRO A 134 9.73 9.22 14.72
C PRO A 134 9.11 10.58 14.39
N GLU A 135 9.60 11.66 15.00
CA GLU A 135 9.13 13.02 14.78
C GLU A 135 9.50 13.55 13.39
N GLN A 136 10.73 13.30 12.94
CA GLN A 136 11.18 13.68 11.59
C GLN A 136 10.37 12.94 10.52
N PHE A 137 10.16 11.64 10.71
CA PHE A 137 9.32 10.84 9.84
C PHE A 137 7.87 11.35 9.81
N ASP A 138 7.31 11.68 10.98
CA ASP A 138 5.95 12.22 11.08
C ASP A 138 5.80 13.53 10.31
N GLN A 139 6.74 14.46 10.46
CA GLN A 139 6.75 15.74 9.74
C GLN A 139 6.91 15.54 8.23
N ALA A 140 7.77 14.61 7.80
CA ALA A 140 7.94 14.29 6.38
C ALA A 140 6.67 13.69 5.76
N LEU A 141 5.86 12.94 6.51
CA LEU A 141 4.56 12.47 6.04
C LEU A 141 3.52 13.59 5.96
N LEU A 142 3.56 14.55 6.89
CA LEU A 142 2.64 15.70 6.93
C LEU A 142 2.91 16.72 5.83
N SER A 143 4.13 16.77 5.27
CA SER A 143 4.48 17.67 4.17
C SER A 143 4.05 17.15 2.79
N ILE A 144 3.61 15.89 2.68
CA ILE A 144 3.16 15.30 1.42
C ILE A 144 1.81 15.95 1.02
N PRO A 145 1.71 16.57 -0.17
CA PRO A 145 0.44 17.12 -0.66
C PRO A 145 -0.64 16.04 -0.74
N LEU A 146 -1.80 16.31 -0.15
CA LEU A 146 -2.92 15.37 -0.16
C LEU A 146 -3.59 15.36 -1.55
N PRO A 147 -3.99 14.18 -2.07
CA PRO A 147 -4.76 14.12 -3.30
C PRO A 147 -6.10 14.83 -3.08
N GLN A 148 -6.41 15.78 -3.97
CA GLN A 148 -7.66 16.52 -3.96
C GLN A 148 -8.53 16.05 -5.12
N PRO A 149 -9.85 15.88 -4.92
CA PRO A 149 -10.77 15.66 -6.02
C PRO A 149 -11.05 17.01 -6.67
N GLN A 150 -10.18 17.48 -7.56
CA GLN A 150 -10.51 18.65 -8.38
C GLN A 150 -11.54 18.23 -9.43
N GLN A 151 -12.67 18.94 -9.48
CA GLN A 151 -13.51 18.96 -10.68
C GLN A 151 -12.71 19.73 -11.72
N ASP A 152 -12.35 19.10 -12.83
CA ASP A 152 -11.79 19.82 -13.97
C ASP A 152 -12.85 20.84 -14.42
N GLU A 153 -12.68 22.11 -14.06
CA GLU A 153 -13.41 23.20 -14.69
C GLU A 153 -12.96 23.23 -16.16
N ALA A 154 -13.85 22.78 -17.04
CA ALA A 154 -13.85 23.07 -18.47
C ALA A 154 -12.54 22.76 -19.22
N SER A 155 -12.11 21.49 -19.28
CA SER A 155 -11.26 21.06 -20.40
C SER A 155 -12.14 20.66 -21.60
N SER A 156 -12.60 21.71 -22.31
CA SER A 156 -13.01 21.74 -23.71
C SER A 156 -13.91 20.61 -24.25
N ASP A 157 -15.18 20.96 -24.51
CA ASP A 157 -16.23 20.23 -25.25
C ASP A 157 -15.83 19.61 -26.60
N ILE A 158 -14.59 19.83 -27.06
CA ILE A 158 -14.06 19.30 -28.33
C ILE A 158 -13.44 17.89 -28.14
N LEU A 159 -12.95 17.53 -26.96
CA LEU A 159 -12.38 16.19 -26.70
C LEU A 159 -13.43 15.11 -26.35
N ALA A 160 -14.64 15.51 -25.94
CA ALA A 160 -15.73 14.59 -25.62
C ALA A 160 -16.33 13.87 -26.86
N VAL A 161 -16.14 14.44 -28.06
CA VAL A 161 -16.72 13.92 -29.31
C VAL A 161 -15.88 12.80 -29.94
N ILE A 162 -14.61 12.65 -29.56
CA ILE A 162 -13.72 11.57 -30.03
C ILE A 162 -13.47 10.60 -28.87
N GLY A 163 -14.53 9.93 -28.40
CA GLY A 163 -14.56 8.61 -27.73
C GLY A 163 -13.39 8.14 -26.84
N ASN A 164 -12.61 9.00 -26.20
CA ASN A 164 -11.43 8.64 -25.40
C ASN A 164 -11.32 9.53 -24.15
N GLY A 165 -12.45 9.81 -23.50
CA GLY A 165 -12.48 10.43 -22.17
C GLY A 165 -12.08 9.44 -21.07
N GLU A 166 -10.99 8.69 -21.25
CA GLU A 166 -10.38 7.99 -20.13
C GLU A 166 -9.83 9.05 -19.19
N GLN A 167 -10.38 9.14 -17.97
CA GLN A 167 -9.76 9.92 -16.92
C GLN A 167 -8.39 9.29 -16.65
N ASP A 168 -7.33 9.83 -17.26
CA ASP A 168 -5.98 9.29 -17.14
C ASP A 168 -5.61 9.17 -15.65
N SER A 169 -5.57 7.92 -15.20
CA SER A 169 -5.22 7.60 -13.83
C SER A 169 -3.75 7.88 -13.63
N THR A 170 -3.44 8.62 -12.56
CA THR A 170 -2.06 8.96 -12.20
C THR A 170 -1.32 7.79 -11.55
N LEU A 171 -2.02 6.69 -11.25
CA LEU A 171 -1.42 5.51 -10.64
C LEU A 171 -0.47 4.81 -11.60
N SER A 172 0.64 4.29 -11.08
CA SER A 172 1.56 3.43 -11.84
C SER A 172 0.91 2.10 -12.28
N TRP A 173 -0.20 1.71 -11.65
CA TRP A 173 -1.06 0.61 -12.07
C TRP A 173 -2.51 1.09 -12.12
N HIS A 174 -3.14 1.03 -13.29
CA HIS A 174 -4.47 1.63 -13.53
C HIS A 174 -5.66 0.74 -13.10
N LEU A 175 -5.47 -0.57 -12.89
CA LEU A 175 -6.57 -1.48 -12.52
C LEU A 175 -7.31 -1.06 -11.23
N PRO A 176 -6.63 -0.65 -10.13
CA PRO A 176 -7.32 -0.22 -8.92
C PRO A 176 -8.23 0.99 -9.15
N SER A 177 -7.85 1.95 -10.01
CA SER A 177 -8.72 3.10 -10.33
C SER A 177 -10.00 2.70 -11.07
N GLN A 178 -10.00 1.58 -11.78
CA GLN A 178 -11.14 1.11 -12.57
C GLN A 178 -12.00 0.08 -11.80
N SER A 179 -11.39 -0.72 -10.93
CA SER A 179 -12.03 -1.91 -10.35
C SER A 179 -12.15 -1.89 -8.82
N PHE A 180 -11.54 -0.93 -8.13
CA PHE A 180 -11.68 -0.86 -6.68
C PHE A 180 -13.07 -0.36 -6.28
N ASP A 181 -13.82 -1.23 -5.61
CA ASP A 181 -15.09 -0.92 -4.99
C ASP A 181 -15.03 -1.27 -3.50
N PRO A 182 -15.22 -0.29 -2.59
CA PRO A 182 -15.31 -0.52 -1.15
C PRO A 182 -16.34 -1.56 -0.70
N GLN A 183 -17.36 -1.83 -1.51
CA GLN A 183 -18.40 -2.80 -1.20
C GLN A 183 -17.92 -4.25 -1.40
N PHE A 184 -16.91 -4.46 -2.25
CA PHE A 184 -16.29 -5.75 -2.45
C PHE A 184 -15.12 -5.96 -1.49
N GLN A 185 -14.85 -7.22 -1.13
CA GLN A 185 -13.74 -7.58 -0.25
C GLN A 185 -12.44 -7.76 -1.06
N THR A 186 -12.18 -6.90 -2.04
CA THR A 186 -10.99 -7.01 -2.91
C THR A 186 -10.02 -5.87 -2.61
N SER A 187 -8.81 -6.24 -2.23
CA SER A 187 -7.69 -5.33 -2.02
C SER A 187 -6.70 -5.41 -3.17
N PHE A 188 -6.06 -4.29 -3.47
CA PHE A 188 -5.09 -4.16 -4.55
C PHE A 188 -3.76 -3.71 -3.97
N TRP A 189 -2.69 -4.34 -4.45
CA TRP A 189 -1.33 -4.14 -3.99
C TRP A 189 -0.43 -3.99 -5.20
N TRP A 190 0.42 -2.98 -5.22
CA TRP A 190 1.42 -2.82 -6.27
C TRP A 190 2.68 -2.19 -5.74
N THR A 191 3.82 -2.48 -6.35
CA THR A 191 5.09 -1.88 -5.91
C THR A 191 5.09 -0.38 -6.15
N ASN A 192 5.66 0.36 -5.19
CA ASN A 192 5.81 1.81 -5.28
C ASN A 192 6.89 2.25 -6.28
N GLN A 193 7.90 1.40 -6.48
CA GLN A 193 9.04 1.60 -7.37
C GLN A 193 10.04 2.67 -6.90
N SER A 194 9.80 3.36 -5.77
CA SER A 194 10.78 4.29 -5.15
C SER A 194 12.10 3.63 -4.74
N ASP A 195 12.11 2.31 -4.61
CA ASP A 195 13.22 1.45 -4.21
C ASP A 195 13.89 0.75 -5.40
N GLY A 196 13.50 1.09 -6.64
CA GLY A 196 14.07 0.54 -7.88
C GLY A 196 13.50 -0.82 -8.30
N PHE A 197 12.52 -1.36 -7.58
CA PHE A 197 11.82 -2.57 -8.04
C PHE A 197 10.93 -2.26 -9.26
N PRO A 198 10.80 -3.19 -10.22
CA PRO A 198 9.85 -3.05 -11.32
C PRO A 198 8.41 -3.16 -10.81
N LEU A 199 7.45 -2.81 -11.66
CA LEU A 199 6.04 -2.90 -11.30
C LEU A 199 5.61 -4.36 -11.09
N TYR A 200 5.34 -4.73 -9.85
CA TYR A 200 4.62 -5.95 -9.48
C TYR A 200 3.25 -5.62 -8.93
N THR A 201 2.27 -6.46 -9.23
CA THR A 201 0.87 -6.21 -8.90
C THR A 201 0.20 -7.46 -8.32
N HIS A 202 -0.64 -7.29 -7.32
CA HIS A 202 -1.40 -8.36 -6.71
C HIS A 202 -2.81 -7.91 -6.33
N VAL A 203 -3.79 -8.73 -6.71
CA VAL A 203 -5.20 -8.59 -6.30
C VAL A 203 -5.48 -9.66 -5.27
N HIS A 204 -5.96 -9.27 -4.09
CA HIS A 204 -6.26 -10.19 -2.99
C HIS A 204 -7.71 -10.05 -2.54
N SER A 205 -8.43 -11.16 -2.54
CA SER A 205 -9.84 -11.23 -2.12
C SER A 205 -9.98 -11.78 -0.70
N GLY A 206 -10.90 -11.21 0.06
CA GLY A 206 -11.17 -11.55 1.45
C GLY A 206 -10.23 -10.86 2.44
N ASN A 207 -10.19 -11.38 3.66
CA ASN A 207 -9.31 -10.86 4.72
C ASN A 207 -7.83 -11.05 4.37
N LEU A 208 -6.97 -10.18 4.90
CA LEU A 208 -5.52 -10.26 4.72
C LEU A 208 -4.97 -11.58 5.31
N THR A 209 -4.26 -12.34 4.49
CA THR A 209 -3.77 -13.69 4.84
C THR A 209 -2.27 -13.73 5.10
N ALA A 210 -1.80 -14.79 5.76
CA ALA A 210 -0.37 -15.03 5.94
C ALA A 210 0.36 -15.24 4.60
N GLN A 211 -0.32 -15.80 3.60
CA GLN A 211 0.21 -16.00 2.25
C GLN A 211 0.42 -14.67 1.53
N LEU A 212 -0.53 -13.74 1.63
CA LEU A 212 -0.36 -12.38 1.13
C LEU A 212 0.85 -11.72 1.79
N PHE A 213 0.97 -11.82 3.11
CA PHE A 213 2.14 -11.29 3.82
C PHE A 213 3.45 -11.88 3.28
N SER A 214 3.54 -13.21 3.17
CA SER A 214 4.73 -13.87 2.63
C SER A 214 5.06 -13.45 1.20
N LEU A 215 4.05 -13.14 0.38
CA LEU A 215 4.24 -12.65 -0.99
C LEU A 215 4.83 -11.24 -0.99
N LEU A 216 4.25 -10.33 -0.21
CA LEU A 216 4.69 -8.93 -0.15
C LEU A 216 6.09 -8.80 0.45
N PHE A 217 6.44 -9.66 1.41
CA PHE A 217 7.74 -9.67 2.10
C PHE A 217 8.73 -10.71 1.56
N ASP A 218 8.52 -11.21 0.33
CA ASP A 218 9.50 -11.99 -0.43
C ASP A 218 10.03 -11.12 -1.59
N PRO A 219 11.34 -10.78 -1.62
CA PRO A 219 11.93 -10.00 -2.71
C PRO A 219 11.73 -10.64 -4.09
N ALA A 220 11.60 -11.96 -4.15
CA ALA A 220 11.28 -12.71 -5.37
C ALA A 220 9.77 -12.96 -5.54
N GLY A 221 8.96 -12.64 -4.52
CA GLY A 221 7.52 -12.89 -4.48
C GLY A 221 6.74 -12.11 -5.53
N GLY A 222 7.10 -10.84 -5.75
CA GLY A 222 6.50 -10.01 -6.80
C GLY A 222 6.89 -10.43 -8.22
N ALA A 223 8.08 -11.03 -8.38
CA ALA A 223 8.64 -11.40 -9.68
C ALA A 223 8.06 -12.70 -10.28
N LYS A 224 7.37 -13.53 -9.49
CA LYS A 224 6.88 -14.83 -9.96
C LYS A 224 5.63 -14.64 -10.83
N PRO A 225 5.73 -14.89 -12.15
CA PRO A 225 4.54 -14.99 -12.99
C PRO A 225 3.82 -16.30 -12.59
N GLY A 226 2.51 -16.24 -12.34
CA GLY A 226 1.70 -17.48 -12.30
C GLY A 226 0.96 -17.82 -11.00
N ARG A 227 0.65 -16.85 -10.13
CA ARG A 227 -0.34 -17.10 -9.04
C ARG A 227 -1.53 -16.17 -8.98
N ASN A 228 -1.67 -15.25 -9.94
CA ASN A 228 -2.84 -14.40 -10.10
C ASN A 228 -3.46 -14.63 -11.47
N GLY A 229 -4.79 -14.76 -11.51
CA GLY A 229 -5.58 -15.02 -12.71
C GLY A 229 -5.45 -13.92 -13.76
N LEU A 230 -4.47 -14.07 -14.64
CA LEU A 230 -4.44 -13.43 -15.95
C LEU A 230 -4.57 -14.56 -16.96
N TYR A 231 -5.72 -14.64 -17.62
CA TYR A 231 -5.79 -15.32 -18.92
C TYR A 231 -4.79 -14.60 -19.84
N PRO A 232 -3.91 -15.34 -20.55
CA PRO A 232 -3.24 -14.74 -21.69
C PRO A 232 -4.31 -14.32 -22.71
N PRO A 233 -4.08 -13.26 -23.50
CA PRO A 233 -5.02 -12.89 -24.56
C PRO A 233 -5.19 -14.12 -25.47
N MET A 234 -6.39 -14.67 -25.51
CA MET A 234 -6.71 -15.71 -26.48
C MET A 234 -6.81 -15.04 -27.84
N PHE A 235 -5.73 -15.19 -28.60
CA PHE A 235 -5.60 -15.05 -30.04
C PHE A 235 -5.94 -13.67 -30.64
N GLU A 236 -4.90 -13.02 -31.17
CA GLU A 236 -5.05 -12.23 -32.39
C GLU A 236 -5.55 -13.16 -33.51
N SER A 237 -6.59 -12.72 -34.23
CA SER A 237 -6.94 -13.13 -35.58
C SER A 237 -7.60 -11.95 -36.27
#